data_AF-A0A3E0VUH1-F1
#
_entry.id   AF-A0A3E0VUH1-F1
#
_cell.length_a   1.000
_cell.length_b   1.000
_cell.length_c   1.000
_cell.angle_alpha   90.00
_cell.angle_beta   90.00
_cell.angle_gamma   90.00
#
_symmetry.space_group_name_H-M   'P 1'
#
loop_
_entity.id
_entity.type
_entity.pdbx_description
1 polymer ?
#
loop_
_entity_poly.entity_id
_entity_poly.type
_entity_poly.pdbx_seq_one_letter_code
_entity_poly.pdbx_strand_id
1 'polypeptide(L)'
;MSMTVGERLREMRETAQLTQKELAKRTGVSQPKISAYERGVVTPSPTTIDRIEREARLRPSEMLERFADEILETARLFHVTEVRVFGSSVHGTDDRASDVDLLVTLSDEGSLLDLSGFAAAAENLLGYPVDVVSDRAQPSRVMDRIRAEAVLL
;
A
#
# COMPACT_ATOMS: atom_id res chain seq x y z
N MET A 1 -3.98 -28.32 -1.10
CA MET A 1 -2.66 -28.47 -1.74
C MET A 1 -1.93 -27.13 -1.59
N SER A 2 -0.63 -27.14 -1.28
CA SER A 2 0.14 -25.88 -1.21
C SER A 2 0.33 -25.34 -2.62
N MET A 3 0.11 -24.04 -2.83
CA MET A 3 0.43 -23.38 -4.09
C MET A 3 1.93 -23.48 -4.38
N THR A 4 2.28 -23.70 -5.64
CA THR A 4 3.66 -23.66 -6.13
C THR A 4 4.15 -22.21 -6.23
N VAL A 5 5.48 -22.04 -6.29
CA VAL A 5 6.08 -20.70 -6.50
C VAL A 5 5.57 -20.08 -7.80
N GLY A 6 5.47 -20.86 -8.89
CA GLY A 6 4.98 -20.35 -10.18
C GLY A 6 3.55 -19.83 -10.12
N GLU A 7 2.65 -20.57 -9.45
CA GLU A 7 1.27 -20.16 -9.24
C GLU A 7 1.18 -18.89 -8.38
N ARG A 8 1.98 -18.79 -7.32
CA ARG A 8 2.07 -17.58 -6.48
C ARG A 8 2.51 -16.35 -7.29
N LEU A 9 3.58 -16.48 -8.08
CA LEU A 9 4.07 -15.36 -8.90
C LEU A 9 3.02 -14.91 -9.93
N ARG A 10 2.27 -15.86 -10.50
CA ARG A 10 1.16 -15.57 -11.41
C ARG A 10 0.03 -14.82 -10.71
N GLU A 11 -0.40 -15.30 -9.54
CA GLU A 11 -1.46 -14.68 -8.76
C GLU A 11 -1.11 -13.24 -8.35
N MET A 12 0.12 -13.00 -7.88
CA MET A 12 0.58 -11.65 -7.55
C MET A 12 0.55 -10.73 -8.77
N ARG A 13 1.03 -11.22 -9.91
CA ARG A 13 1.00 -10.47 -11.18
C ARG A 13 -0.44 -10.09 -11.57
N GLU A 14 -1.36 -11.04 -11.50
CA GLU A 14 -2.76 -10.85 -11.90
C GLU A 14 -3.52 -9.95 -10.91
N THR A 15 -3.23 -10.08 -9.61
CA THR A 15 -3.78 -9.21 -8.56
C THR A 15 -3.34 -7.76 -8.74
N ALA A 16 -2.12 -7.55 -9.23
CA ALA A 16 -1.59 -6.24 -9.61
C ALA A 16 -1.98 -5.81 -11.05
N GLN A 17 -2.84 -6.58 -11.73
CA GLN A 17 -3.30 -6.34 -13.09
C GLN A 17 -2.19 -6.20 -14.15
N LEU A 18 -1.05 -6.86 -13.91
CA LEU A 18 0.10 -6.80 -14.80
C LEU A 18 0.03 -7.89 -15.86
N THR A 19 0.41 -7.55 -17.09
CA THR A 19 0.72 -8.56 -18.11
C THR A 19 2.09 -9.19 -17.81
N GLN A 20 2.37 -10.39 -18.35
CA GLN A 20 3.72 -10.99 -18.24
C GLN A 20 4.80 -10.07 -18.83
N LYS A 21 4.46 -9.31 -19.88
CA LYS A 21 5.35 -8.33 -20.52
C LYS A 21 5.63 -7.13 -19.60
N GLU A 22 4.62 -6.65 -18.89
CA GLU A 22 4.79 -5.54 -17.96
C GLU A 22 5.60 -5.95 -16.73
N LEU A 23 5.33 -7.14 -16.16
CA LEU A 23 6.13 -7.68 -15.07
C LEU A 23 7.59 -7.90 -15.49
N ALA A 24 7.82 -8.41 -16.70
CA ALA A 24 9.15 -8.53 -17.29
C ALA A 24 9.88 -7.18 -17.37
N LYS A 25 9.19 -6.14 -17.84
CA LYS A 25 9.74 -4.77 -17.90
C LYS A 25 10.11 -4.24 -16.51
N ARG A 26 9.24 -4.41 -15.51
CA ARG A 26 9.49 -3.94 -14.13
C ARG A 26 10.65 -4.68 -13.45
N THR A 27 10.77 -5.99 -13.68
CA THR A 27 11.75 -6.85 -13.00
C THR A 27 13.10 -6.96 -13.71
N GLY A 28 13.17 -6.56 -14.99
CA GLY A 28 14.32 -6.81 -15.86
C GLY A 28 14.52 -8.28 -16.24
N VAL A 29 13.55 -9.15 -15.94
CA VAL A 29 13.52 -10.54 -16.39
C VAL A 29 12.87 -10.59 -17.77
N SER A 30 13.37 -11.43 -18.68
CA SER A 30 12.71 -11.57 -19.98
C SER A 30 11.30 -12.18 -19.85
N GLN A 31 10.35 -11.72 -20.67
CA GLN A 31 8.98 -12.25 -20.65
C GLN A 31 8.91 -13.78 -20.85
N PRO A 32 9.71 -14.42 -21.72
CA PRO A 32 9.72 -15.88 -21.82
C PRO A 32 10.14 -16.58 -20.52
N LYS A 33 11.07 -16.01 -19.74
CA LYS A 33 11.47 -16.55 -18.43
C LYS A 33 10.34 -16.39 -17.41
N ILE A 34 9.70 -15.23 -17.33
CA ILE A 34 8.51 -15.02 -16.47
C ILE A 34 7.44 -16.07 -16.79
N SER A 35 7.15 -16.28 -18.09
CA SER A 35 6.19 -17.26 -18.55
C SER A 35 6.57 -18.71 -18.16
N ALA A 36 7.86 -19.05 -18.21
CA ALA A 36 8.36 -20.36 -17.79
C ALA A 36 8.30 -20.56 -16.26
N TYR A 37 8.53 -19.49 -15.48
CA TYR A 37 8.38 -19.50 -14.02
C TYR A 37 6.92 -19.73 -13.62
N GLU A 38 5.98 -18.97 -14.18
CA GLU A 38 4.55 -19.08 -13.87
C GLU A 38 3.97 -20.46 -14.22
N ARG A 39 4.50 -21.14 -15.24
CA ARG A 39 4.11 -22.51 -15.60
C ARG A 39 4.84 -23.61 -14.81
N GLY A 40 5.78 -23.25 -13.93
CA GLY A 40 6.59 -24.21 -13.19
C GLY A 40 7.61 -25.00 -14.05
N VAL A 41 7.87 -24.56 -15.28
CA VAL A 41 8.86 -25.20 -16.17
C VAL A 41 10.28 -24.94 -15.68
N VAL A 42 10.50 -23.78 -15.08
CA VAL A 42 11.79 -23.38 -14.49
C VAL A 42 11.53 -22.83 -13.09
N THR A 43 12.38 -23.19 -12.14
CA THR A 43 12.34 -22.62 -10.79
C THR A 43 13.19 -21.34 -10.74
N PRO A 44 12.63 -20.18 -10.37
CA PRO A 44 13.40 -18.95 -10.18
C PRO A 44 14.33 -19.05 -8.95
N SER A 45 15.44 -18.32 -8.98
CA SER A 45 16.31 -18.17 -7.79
C SER A 45 15.61 -17.37 -6.70
N PRO A 46 15.98 -17.53 -5.41
CA PRO A 46 15.44 -16.70 -4.33
C PRO A 46 15.53 -15.20 -4.62
N THR A 47 16.68 -14.73 -5.11
CA THR A 47 16.88 -13.34 -5.52
C THR A 47 15.96 -12.89 -6.67
N THR A 48 15.58 -13.78 -7.56
CA THR A 48 14.63 -13.48 -8.64
C THR A 48 13.21 -13.44 -8.10
N ILE A 49 12.87 -14.32 -7.15
CA ILE A 49 11.59 -14.32 -6.45
C ILE A 49 11.42 -12.99 -5.73
N ASP A 50 12.36 -12.60 -4.86
CA ASP A 50 12.28 -11.35 -4.08
C ASP A 50 12.09 -10.13 -4.98
N ARG A 51 12.81 -10.08 -6.11
CA ARG A 51 12.65 -9.01 -7.09
C ARG A 51 11.29 -9.04 -7.77
N ILE A 52 10.79 -10.20 -8.20
CA ILE A 52 9.46 -10.30 -8.81
C ILE A 52 8.40 -9.88 -7.80
N GLU A 53 8.48 -10.36 -6.57
CA GLU A 53 7.52 -10.05 -5.51
C GLU A 53 7.51 -8.55 -5.21
N ARG A 54 8.69 -7.94 -5.04
CA ARG A 54 8.79 -6.51 -4.84
C ARG A 54 8.19 -5.75 -6.01
N GLU A 55 8.57 -6.03 -7.26
CA GLU A 55 8.11 -5.24 -8.42
C GLU A 55 6.67 -5.53 -8.87
N ALA A 56 6.11 -6.68 -8.48
CA ALA A 56 4.72 -7.02 -8.71
C ALA A 56 3.78 -6.31 -7.74
N ARG A 57 4.28 -5.83 -6.59
CA ARG A 57 3.46 -5.16 -5.58
C ARG A 57 2.82 -3.87 -6.15
N LEU A 58 1.56 -3.61 -5.80
CA LEU A 58 0.91 -2.32 -6.06
C LEU A 58 1.54 -1.25 -5.17
N ARG A 59 1.73 -0.03 -5.69
CA ARG A 59 2.27 1.08 -4.90
C ARG A 59 1.27 1.53 -3.81
N PRO A 60 1.72 2.25 -2.76
CA PRO A 60 0.85 2.84 -1.75
C PRO A 60 -0.38 3.57 -2.32
N SER A 61 -0.20 4.44 -3.32
CA SER A 61 -1.29 5.15 -3.99
C SER A 61 -2.33 4.21 -4.63
N GLU A 62 -1.87 3.15 -5.31
CA GLU A 62 -2.74 2.14 -5.93
C GLU A 62 -3.48 1.30 -4.87
N MET A 63 -2.86 1.06 -3.71
CA MET A 63 -3.50 0.36 -2.59
C MET A 63 -4.55 1.24 -1.90
N LEU A 64 -4.26 2.52 -1.70
CA LEU A 64 -5.23 3.49 -1.15
C LEU A 64 -6.47 3.59 -2.03
N GLU A 65 -6.31 3.72 -3.34
CA GLU A 65 -7.43 3.75 -4.30
C GLU A 65 -8.26 2.46 -4.23
N ARG A 66 -7.59 1.31 -4.10
CA ARG A 66 -8.26 0.01 -4.08
C ARG A 66 -9.02 -0.29 -2.79
N PHE A 67 -8.53 0.18 -1.65
CA PHE A 67 -9.04 -0.15 -0.31
C PHE A 67 -9.65 1.06 0.41
N ALA A 68 -9.99 2.13 -0.31
CA ALA A 68 -10.51 3.36 0.28
C ALA A 68 -11.73 3.10 1.17
N ASP A 69 -12.70 2.33 0.69
CA ASP A 69 -13.92 2.01 1.42
C ASP A 69 -13.63 1.23 2.72
N GLU A 70 -12.77 0.20 2.67
CA GLU A 70 -12.38 -0.58 3.83
C GLU A 70 -11.57 0.23 4.85
N ILE A 71 -10.75 1.18 4.40
CA ILE A 71 -10.02 2.10 5.28
C ILE A 71 -11.02 3.02 5.99
N LEU A 72 -12.00 3.58 5.29
CA LEU A 72 -13.03 4.45 5.86
C LEU A 72 -13.98 3.70 6.81
N GLU A 73 -14.30 2.43 6.50
CA GLU A 73 -15.00 1.54 7.43
C GLU A 73 -14.19 1.29 8.70
N THR A 74 -12.91 0.94 8.55
CA THR A 74 -12.00 0.72 9.67
C THR A 74 -11.85 1.98 10.52
N ALA A 75 -11.68 3.15 9.90
CA ALA A 75 -11.57 4.45 10.56
C ALA A 75 -12.74 4.69 11.54
N ARG A 76 -13.97 4.41 11.10
CA ARG A 76 -15.17 4.58 11.93
C ARG A 76 -15.18 3.69 13.17
N LEU A 77 -14.62 2.48 13.11
CA LEU A 77 -14.50 1.58 14.26
C LEU A 77 -13.54 2.13 15.33
N PHE A 78 -12.62 3.00 14.94
CA PHE A 78 -11.64 3.68 15.80
C PHE A 78 -11.97 5.16 15.98
N HIS A 79 -13.25 5.56 15.91
CA HIS A 79 -13.68 6.94 16.17
C HIS A 79 -12.97 8.01 15.29
N VAL A 80 -12.40 7.62 14.16
CA VAL A 80 -11.85 8.54 13.15
C VAL A 80 -12.99 8.94 12.23
N THR A 81 -13.27 10.25 12.19
CA THR A 81 -14.38 10.84 11.43
C THR A 81 -13.97 11.31 10.05
N GLU A 82 -12.68 11.55 9.82
CA GLU A 82 -12.14 12.00 8.55
C GLU A 82 -10.75 11.40 8.34
N VAL A 83 -10.51 10.89 7.13
CA VAL A 83 -9.20 10.41 6.68
C VAL A 83 -8.82 11.21 5.44
N ARG A 84 -7.64 11.82 5.47
CA ARG A 84 -7.02 12.48 4.33
C ARG A 84 -5.65 11.85 4.07
N VAL A 85 -5.28 11.73 2.81
CA VAL A 85 -3.94 11.29 2.38
C VAL A 85 -3.09 12.54 2.14
N PHE A 86 -1.81 12.50 2.52
CA PHE A 86 -0.83 13.53 2.15
C PHE A 86 0.48 12.90 1.66
N GLY A 87 1.52 13.72 1.46
CA GLY A 87 2.84 13.20 1.10
C GLY A 87 2.90 12.56 -0.28
N SER A 88 3.78 11.56 -0.41
CA SER A 88 4.21 11.03 -1.71
C SER A 88 3.09 10.39 -2.53
N SER A 89 2.08 9.82 -1.86
CA SER A 89 0.92 9.15 -2.47
C SER A 89 -0.01 10.12 -3.20
N VAL A 90 -0.18 11.35 -2.69
CA VAL A 90 -0.99 12.39 -3.34
C VAL A 90 -0.32 12.91 -4.61
N HIS A 91 1.01 13.02 -4.60
CA HIS A 91 1.78 13.56 -5.72
C HIS A 91 2.09 12.49 -6.79
N GLY A 92 1.69 11.23 -6.57
CA GLY A 92 1.98 10.09 -7.46
C GLY A 92 3.47 9.77 -7.58
N THR A 93 4.26 10.25 -6.62
CA THR A 93 5.72 10.07 -6.54
C THR A 93 6.13 8.91 -5.64
N ASP A 94 5.16 8.25 -5.01
CA ASP A 94 5.37 7.06 -4.20
C ASP A 94 5.89 5.89 -5.03
N ASP A 95 6.74 5.09 -4.39
CA ASP A 95 7.21 3.82 -4.92
C ASP A 95 6.87 2.68 -3.95
N ARG A 96 7.31 1.46 -4.26
CA ARG A 96 6.94 0.26 -3.52
C ARG A 96 7.65 0.11 -2.17
N ALA A 97 8.56 1.01 -1.85
CA ALA A 97 9.21 1.13 -0.55
C ALA A 97 8.69 2.32 0.26
N SER A 98 7.86 3.20 -0.33
CA SER A 98 7.21 4.29 0.37
C SER A 98 6.21 3.79 1.42
N ASP A 99 6.07 4.60 2.47
CA ASP A 99 5.02 4.56 3.48
C ASP A 99 3.74 5.24 2.98
N VAL A 100 2.70 5.13 3.81
CA VAL A 100 1.39 5.76 3.60
C VAL A 100 1.20 6.84 4.67
N ASP A 101 1.09 8.08 4.24
CA ASP A 101 0.89 9.23 5.12
C ASP A 101 -0.59 9.61 5.23
N LEU A 102 -1.18 9.51 6.43
CA LEU A 102 -2.59 9.83 6.69
C LEU A 102 -2.74 10.96 7.71
N LEU A 103 -3.50 12.00 7.35
CA LEU A 103 -3.98 13.02 8.28
C LEU A 103 -5.41 12.65 8.68
N VAL A 104 -5.66 12.52 9.99
CA VAL A 104 -6.96 12.07 10.50
C VAL A 104 -7.56 13.01 11.54
N THR A 105 -8.89 13.03 11.56
CA THR A 105 -9.67 13.72 12.58
C THR A 105 -10.34 12.69 13.47
N LEU A 106 -10.09 12.75 14.78
CA LEU A 106 -10.81 11.95 15.78
C LEU A 106 -12.10 12.67 16.19
N SER A 107 -13.15 11.91 16.50
CA SER A 107 -14.32 12.42 17.20
C SER A 107 -13.99 12.83 18.64
N ASP A 108 -14.92 13.47 19.33
CA ASP A 108 -14.76 13.83 20.74
C ASP A 108 -14.65 12.59 21.66
N GLU A 109 -15.10 11.43 21.19
CA GLU A 109 -14.98 10.14 21.89
C GLU A 109 -13.64 9.44 21.58
N GLY A 110 -12.95 9.85 20.52
CA GLY A 110 -11.71 9.23 20.06
C GLY A 110 -10.49 9.52 20.94
N SER A 111 -9.70 8.48 21.18
CA SER A 111 -8.51 8.51 22.02
C SER A 111 -7.21 8.29 21.23
N LEU A 112 -6.05 8.46 21.90
CA LEU A 112 -4.76 8.07 21.31
C LEU A 112 -4.66 6.56 21.06
N LEU A 113 -5.37 5.74 21.85
CA LEU A 113 -5.41 4.30 21.63
C LEU A 113 -6.15 3.98 20.33
N ASP A 114 -7.26 4.66 20.06
CA ASP A 114 -7.97 4.56 18.79
C ASP A 114 -7.08 4.95 17.60
N LEU A 115 -6.32 6.04 17.73
CA LEU A 115 -5.37 6.47 16.70
C LEU A 115 -4.35 5.37 16.37
N SER A 116 -3.75 4.77 17.41
CA SER A 116 -2.80 3.67 17.24
C SER A 116 -3.45 2.39 16.70
N GLY A 117 -4.70 2.12 17.09
CA GLY A 117 -5.48 0.98 16.60
C GLY A 117 -5.82 1.13 15.12
N PHE A 118 -6.24 2.33 14.71
CA PHE A 118 -6.48 2.65 13.30
C PHE A 118 -5.19 2.53 12.48
N ALA A 119 -4.07 3.10 12.97
CA ALA A 119 -2.78 2.99 12.28
C ALA A 119 -2.40 1.52 12.03
N ALA A 120 -2.42 0.68 13.08
CA ALA A 120 -2.11 -0.73 12.96
C ALA A 120 -3.09 -1.49 12.04
N ALA A 121 -4.39 -1.15 12.08
CA ALA A 121 -5.38 -1.79 11.21
C ALA A 121 -5.17 -1.39 9.74
N ALA A 122 -4.88 -0.12 9.46
CA ALA A 122 -4.55 0.37 8.13
C ALA A 122 -3.25 -0.25 7.60
N GLU A 123 -2.22 -0.37 8.43
CA GLU A 123 -0.96 -1.05 8.07
C GLU A 123 -1.20 -2.50 7.66
N ASN A 124 -2.01 -3.23 8.43
CA ASN A 124 -2.34 -4.62 8.12
C ASN A 124 -3.14 -4.75 6.83
N LEU A 125 -4.07 -3.82 6.58
CA LEU A 125 -4.91 -3.81 5.37
C LEU A 125 -4.09 -3.49 4.11
N LEU A 126 -3.23 -2.47 4.19
CA LEU A 126 -2.42 -1.98 3.06
C LEU A 126 -1.12 -2.80 2.86
N GLY A 127 -0.67 -3.47 3.92
CA GLY A 127 0.63 -4.13 4.00
C GLY A 127 1.82 -3.17 4.04
N TYR A 128 1.58 -1.87 4.04
CA TYR A 128 2.59 -0.80 4.05
C TYR A 128 2.69 -0.19 5.44
N PRO A 129 3.86 0.35 5.85
CA PRO A 129 3.92 1.23 7.01
C PRO A 129 2.96 2.41 6.81
N VAL A 130 2.24 2.79 7.86
CA VAL A 130 1.25 3.87 7.82
C VAL A 130 1.57 4.88 8.93
N ASP A 131 1.97 6.07 8.51
CA ASP A 131 2.23 7.21 9.38
C ASP A 131 0.95 8.03 9.55
N VAL A 132 0.33 7.90 10.73
CA VAL A 132 -0.91 8.61 11.05
C VAL A 132 -0.63 9.85 11.89
N VAL A 133 -1.06 11.00 11.39
CA VAL A 133 -1.01 12.30 12.07
C VAL A 133 -2.42 12.75 12.41
N SER A 134 -2.64 13.20 13.65
CA SER A 134 -3.91 13.81 14.03
C SER A 134 -3.96 15.30 13.69
N ASP A 135 -5.10 15.79 13.18
CA ASP A 135 -5.33 17.24 13.00
C ASP A 135 -5.28 18.01 14.34
N ARG A 136 -5.46 17.32 15.47
CA ARG A 136 -5.30 17.92 16.81
C ARG A 136 -3.84 18.21 17.19
N ALA A 137 -2.86 17.86 16.34
CA ALA A 137 -1.46 18.14 16.60
C ALA A 137 -1.18 19.65 16.72
N GLN A 138 -0.15 19.99 17.50
CA GLN A 138 0.20 21.39 17.78
C GLN A 138 0.47 22.17 16.46
N PRO A 139 -0.03 23.41 16.34
CA PRO A 139 0.25 24.24 15.18
C PRO A 139 1.75 24.37 14.92
N SER A 140 2.14 24.11 13.68
CA SER A 140 3.51 24.25 13.22
C SER A 140 3.51 24.42 11.71
N ARG A 141 4.59 24.98 11.16
CA ARG A 141 4.75 25.12 9.71
C ARG A 141 4.65 23.77 8.97
N VAL A 142 5.04 22.68 9.62
CA VAL A 142 4.91 21.32 9.07
C VAL A 142 3.45 20.91 9.01
N MET A 143 2.68 21.10 10.10
CA MET A 143 1.25 20.81 10.13
C MET A 143 0.46 21.67 9.15
N ASP A 144 0.80 22.94 8.99
CA ASP A 144 0.14 23.83 8.03
C ASP A 144 0.32 23.34 6.59
N ARG A 145 1.52 22.83 6.26
CA ARG A 145 1.80 22.22 4.95
C ARG A 145 1.01 20.92 4.77
N ILE A 146 1.02 20.04 5.76
CA ILE A 146 0.28 18.77 5.71
C ILE A 146 -1.21 19.04 5.46
N ARG A 147 -1.84 19.93 6.25
CA ARG A 147 -3.25 20.29 6.07
C ARG A 147 -3.56 20.88 4.69
N ALA A 148 -2.63 21.66 4.13
CA ALA A 148 -2.82 22.32 2.85
C ALA A 148 -2.72 21.36 1.64
N GLU A 149 -1.91 20.32 1.73
CA GLU A 149 -1.76 19.33 0.65
C GLU A 149 -2.67 18.11 0.82
N ALA A 150 -3.16 17.84 2.03
CA ALA A 150 -3.93 16.65 2.33
C ALA A 150 -5.26 16.63 1.54
N VAL A 151 -5.51 15.51 0.85
CA VAL A 151 -6.71 15.27 0.05
C VAL A 151 -7.58 14.24 0.76
N LEU A 152 -8.91 14.42 0.73
CA LEU A 152 -9.83 13.42 1.27
C LEU A 152 -9.59 12.07 0.58
N LEU A 153 -9.46 11.03 1.40
CA LEU A 153 -9.40 9.65 0.92
C LEU A 153 -10.75 9.23 0.33
#